data_AF-A0A5N6WQ42-F1
#
_entry.id   AF-A0A5N6WQ42-F1
#
_cell.length_a   1.000
_cell.length_b   1.000
_cell.length_c   1.000
_cell.angle_alpha   90.00
_cell.angle_beta   90.00
_cell.angle_gamma   90.00
#
_symmetry.space_group_name_H-M   'P 1'
#
loop_
_entity.id
_entity.type
_entity.pdbx_description
1 polymer ?
#
loop_
_entity_poly.entity_id
_entity_poly.type
_entity_poly.pdbx_seq_one_letter_code
_entity_poly.pdbx_strand_id
1 'polypeptide(L)'
;MRTLTLLATLLAVLAGLYNYLNARLEQFYIFEPGQLHDLSQRAIAAHGNDTRAVVNYIVSELDEKVPGSHLNKEEEWVFNNAGGAMGAMYIIHARTAIGTEGHTGRHTADDYFNILQGTQLAYVPGSYEPEVYPQGSVHHLKRGEVKQYKMDASCFALEYARGWIPPMLFFGYADTFSSTLDFPTLWATSRITGREMIANLFKGKLTSLFYPGERVAIGASGGKDSTVLASVLKTLNERYNYGLDLCLLSIDEGIKGYRDDSLETVKRNAEQYEMPLEIVGYDELYGWTMDQVVAQVGKKGNCTYCGVFRRQALDRGAARLGIKHVVTGHNADDVAETVMMNLLRGDLPRLSRGTSIVTDSAASDIKRSKPLKYAYEKEIVLYAHHKQLDYFSTECIYSPEAFRGSARTLIKDLEKIRPSSILDIVKSGEDMAELVPAEVKGKACARAADDESSGGCGSQNGRTRGGEMAEMEKKLADDEAAESREVEIKLPAQSVPLPRKKQNKGIKGSTQKTIKTQTMGTCERCGYISSQKICKACTLLEGLNKNRPKTAIEVGVGLEDEESSSTLMRQMERVQLGG
;
A
#
# COMPACT_ATOMS: atom_id res chain seq x y z
N MET A 1 -32.48 27.28 -36.31
CA MET A 1 -32.57 25.91 -35.75
C MET A 1 -31.22 25.18 -35.76
N ARG A 2 -30.54 25.02 -36.91
CA ARG A 2 -29.25 24.28 -36.98
C ARG A 2 -28.15 24.80 -36.02
N THR A 3 -28.01 26.11 -35.86
CA THR A 3 -27.06 26.75 -34.94
C THR A 3 -27.41 26.53 -33.47
N LEU A 4 -28.70 26.60 -33.12
CA LEU A 4 -29.20 26.31 -31.78
C LEU A 4 -29.03 24.83 -31.41
N THR A 5 -29.29 23.91 -32.35
CA THR A 5 -29.02 22.48 -32.14
C THR A 5 -27.53 22.18 -31.98
N LEU A 6 -26.65 22.82 -32.77
CA LEU A 6 -25.20 22.69 -32.63
C LEU A 6 -24.69 23.22 -31.28
N LEU A 7 -25.23 24.35 -30.83
CA LEU A 7 -24.87 24.92 -29.53
C LEU A 7 -25.36 24.00 -28.39
N ALA A 8 -26.59 23.50 -28.49
CA ALA A 8 -27.16 22.59 -27.50
C ALA A 8 -26.40 21.26 -27.43
N THR A 9 -26.01 20.67 -28.57
CA THR A 9 -25.19 19.46 -28.57
C THR A 9 -23.79 19.71 -28.02
N LEU A 10 -23.15 20.82 -28.39
CA LEU A 10 -21.84 21.18 -27.85
C LEU A 10 -21.91 21.35 -26.33
N LEU A 11 -22.93 22.03 -25.82
CA LEU A 11 -23.11 22.29 -24.39
C LEU A 11 -23.40 21.00 -23.63
N ALA A 12 -24.18 20.08 -24.22
CA ALA A 12 -24.41 18.74 -23.66
C ALA A 12 -23.12 17.90 -23.62
N VAL A 13 -22.29 17.93 -24.67
CA VAL A 13 -21.00 17.24 -24.71
C VAL A 13 -20.04 17.82 -23.68
N LEU A 14 -19.93 19.15 -23.60
CA LEU A 14 -19.07 19.83 -22.61
C LEU A 14 -19.54 19.58 -21.17
N ALA A 15 -20.85 19.59 -20.91
CA ALA A 15 -21.40 19.26 -19.60
C ALA A 15 -21.15 17.78 -19.24
N GLY A 16 -21.31 16.87 -20.21
CA GLY A 16 -20.98 15.45 -20.04
C GLY A 16 -19.51 15.23 -19.72
N LEU A 17 -18.62 15.88 -20.47
CA LEU A 17 -17.17 15.84 -20.23
C LEU A 17 -16.80 16.45 -18.87
N TYR A 18 -17.38 17.60 -18.52
CA TYR A 18 -17.17 18.23 -17.23
C TYR A 18 -17.60 17.32 -16.09
N ASN A 19 -18.80 16.72 -16.14
CA ASN A 19 -19.28 15.81 -15.12
C ASN A 19 -18.40 14.56 -15.01
N TYR A 20 -17.95 14.01 -16.14
CA TYR A 20 -17.03 12.88 -16.18
C TYR A 20 -15.67 13.19 -15.52
N LEU A 21 -15.07 14.33 -15.87
CA LEU A 21 -13.79 14.76 -15.30
C LEU A 21 -13.92 15.16 -13.83
N ASN A 22 -15.01 15.84 -13.46
CA ASN A 22 -15.29 16.26 -12.09
C ASN A 22 -15.57 15.07 -11.16
N ALA A 23 -16.17 13.98 -11.66
CA ALA A 23 -16.32 12.73 -10.90
C ALA A 23 -14.98 12.01 -10.64
N ARG A 24 -13.93 12.33 -11.40
CA ARG A 24 -12.59 11.74 -11.29
C ARG A 24 -11.54 12.74 -10.81
N LEU A 25 -11.97 13.90 -10.32
CA LEU A 25 -11.11 14.99 -9.91
C LEU A 25 -10.08 14.53 -8.86
N GLU A 26 -10.51 13.66 -7.93
CA GLU A 26 -9.66 13.10 -6.88
C GLU A 26 -8.49 12.26 -7.43
N GLN A 27 -8.70 11.62 -8.57
CA GLN A 27 -7.66 10.82 -9.21
C GLN A 27 -6.53 11.68 -9.74
N PHE A 28 -6.68 13.00 -9.89
CA PHE A 28 -5.64 13.89 -10.41
C PHE A 28 -4.73 14.53 -9.35
N TYR A 29 -5.10 14.50 -8.06
CA TYR A 29 -4.32 15.17 -7.00
C TYR A 29 -3.18 14.33 -6.46
N ILE A 30 -1.94 14.81 -6.55
CA ILE A 30 -0.75 14.11 -6.05
C ILE A 30 -0.68 14.15 -4.52
N PHE A 31 -1.04 15.29 -3.92
CA PHE A 31 -0.94 15.52 -2.49
C PHE A 31 -2.31 15.41 -1.80
N GLU A 32 -2.32 14.85 -0.60
CA GLU A 32 -3.50 14.87 0.26
C GLU A 32 -3.44 16.03 1.26
N PRO A 33 -4.57 16.72 1.57
CA PRO A 33 -4.58 17.83 2.52
C PRO A 33 -4.02 17.46 3.90
N GLY A 34 -4.33 16.26 4.41
CA GLY A 34 -3.81 15.77 5.69
C GLY A 34 -2.29 15.58 5.70
N GLN A 35 -1.70 15.18 4.58
CA GLN A 35 -0.25 15.01 4.45
C GLN A 35 0.49 16.35 4.44
N LEU A 36 -0.07 17.35 3.74
CA LEU A 36 0.48 18.71 3.71
C LEU A 36 0.36 19.41 5.07
N HIS A 37 -0.73 19.15 5.80
CA HIS A 37 -0.91 19.67 7.14
C HIS A 37 0.11 19.07 8.14
N ASP A 38 0.28 17.75 8.12
CA ASP A 38 1.30 17.06 8.94
C ASP A 38 2.71 17.56 8.61
N LEU A 39 3.02 17.72 7.32
CA LEU A 39 4.30 18.27 6.87
C LEU A 39 4.53 19.70 7.38
N SER A 40 3.51 20.55 7.30
CA SER A 40 3.57 21.93 7.80
C SER A 40 3.83 21.96 9.31
N GLN A 41 3.14 21.09 10.07
CA GLN A 41 3.34 20.95 11.52
C GLN A 41 4.76 20.50 11.87
N ARG A 42 5.31 19.51 11.15
CA ARG A 42 6.70 19.05 11.35
C ARG A 42 7.72 20.14 11.02
N ALA A 43 7.50 20.88 9.94
CA ALA A 43 8.36 21.98 9.54
C ALA A 43 8.40 23.10 10.61
N ILE A 44 7.22 23.49 11.12
CA ILE A 44 7.09 24.46 12.22
C ILE A 44 7.75 23.93 13.49
N ALA A 45 7.56 22.65 13.84
CA ALA A 45 8.19 22.06 15.02
C ALA A 45 9.73 22.03 14.93
N ALA A 46 10.29 21.85 13.73
CA ALA A 46 11.72 21.79 13.49
C ALA A 46 12.40 23.18 13.45
N HIS A 47 11.71 24.19 12.89
CA HIS A 47 12.32 25.48 12.57
C HIS A 47 11.64 26.70 13.24
N GLY A 48 10.57 26.47 14.00
CA GLY A 48 9.86 27.50 14.76
C GLY A 48 9.31 28.61 13.86
N ASN A 49 9.76 29.84 14.11
CA ASN A 49 9.33 31.04 13.39
C ASN A 49 10.27 31.47 12.26
N ASP A 50 11.27 30.65 11.91
CA ASP A 50 12.10 30.89 10.72
C ASP A 50 11.38 30.38 9.46
N THR A 51 10.60 31.26 8.85
CA THR A 51 9.78 30.95 7.68
C THR A 51 10.60 30.46 6.49
N ARG A 52 11.85 30.93 6.30
CA ARG A 52 12.69 30.45 5.22
C ARG A 52 13.10 29.00 5.44
N ALA A 53 13.53 28.67 6.66
CA ALA A 53 13.87 27.29 7.02
C ALA A 53 12.65 26.36 6.97
N VAL A 54 11.47 26.82 7.41
CA VAL A 54 10.21 26.08 7.31
C VAL A 54 9.86 25.77 5.84
N VAL A 55 9.92 26.77 4.95
CA VAL A 55 9.62 26.57 3.52
C VAL A 55 10.64 25.61 2.88
N ASN A 56 11.93 25.76 3.16
CA ASN A 56 12.96 24.87 2.63
C ASN A 56 12.76 23.42 3.07
N TYR A 57 12.39 23.19 4.32
CA TYR A 57 12.06 21.87 4.85
C TYR A 57 10.85 21.24 4.12
N ILE A 58 9.81 22.04 3.88
CA ILE A 58 8.62 21.59 3.14
C ILE A 58 9.01 21.20 1.70
N VAL A 59 9.77 22.04 1.01
CA VAL A 59 10.20 21.78 -0.38
C VAL A 59 11.05 20.51 -0.47
N SER A 60 12.03 20.33 0.43
CA SER A 60 12.91 19.15 0.41
C SER A 60 12.14 17.85 0.65
N GLU A 61 11.22 17.83 1.61
CA GLU A 61 10.40 16.64 1.89
C GLU A 61 9.42 16.32 0.75
N LEU A 62 8.84 17.33 0.11
CA LEU A 62 7.97 17.11 -1.04
C LEU A 62 8.74 16.56 -2.24
N ASP A 63 9.98 17.01 -2.45
CA ASP A 63 10.86 16.52 -3.51
C ASP A 63 11.28 15.05 -3.30
N GLU A 64 11.56 14.67 -2.06
CA GLU A 64 11.86 13.27 -1.71
C GLU A 64 10.66 12.35 -1.91
N LYS A 65 9.44 12.82 -1.59
CA LYS A 65 8.21 12.02 -1.70
C LYS A 65 7.69 11.89 -3.12
N VAL A 66 7.92 12.90 -3.95
CA VAL A 66 7.53 12.90 -5.37
C VAL A 66 8.77 13.21 -6.21
N PRO A 67 9.72 12.26 -6.32
CA PRO A 67 10.92 12.48 -7.09
C PRO A 67 10.54 12.57 -8.57
N GLY A 68 10.68 13.78 -9.11
CA GLY A 68 10.20 14.18 -10.41
C GLY A 68 9.89 15.67 -10.38
N SER A 69 10.14 16.38 -11.48
CA SER A 69 10.06 17.85 -11.56
C SER A 69 8.64 18.43 -11.49
N HIS A 70 7.77 17.89 -10.64
CA HIS A 70 6.42 18.40 -10.38
C HIS A 70 6.40 19.65 -9.48
N LEU A 71 7.53 19.92 -8.82
CA LEU A 71 7.75 21.07 -7.95
C LEU A 71 8.62 22.11 -8.66
N ASN A 72 8.22 23.37 -8.57
CA ASN A 72 9.07 24.49 -8.97
C ASN A 72 10.09 24.77 -7.87
N LYS A 73 11.37 24.53 -8.14
CA LYS A 73 12.48 24.77 -7.20
C LYS A 73 13.14 26.13 -7.39
N GLU A 74 12.83 26.82 -8.47
CA GLU A 74 13.32 28.17 -8.72
C GLU A 74 12.47 29.10 -7.85
N GLU A 75 13.06 29.78 -6.86
CA GLU A 75 12.39 30.75 -5.95
C GLU A 75 11.88 32.00 -6.71
N GLU A 76 10.95 31.80 -7.65
CA GLU A 76 10.37 32.84 -8.50
C GLU A 76 9.25 33.56 -7.74
N TRP A 77 9.62 34.68 -7.10
CA TRP A 77 8.70 35.56 -6.38
C TRP A 77 7.94 36.48 -7.34
N VAL A 78 6.62 36.58 -7.16
CA VAL A 78 5.75 37.53 -7.87
C VAL A 78 4.81 38.21 -6.89
N PHE A 79 4.43 39.46 -7.15
CA PHE A 79 3.35 40.10 -6.39
C PHE A 79 2.00 39.55 -6.86
N ASN A 80 1.05 39.44 -5.94
CA ASN A 80 -0.32 39.08 -6.23
C ASN A 80 -1.25 40.12 -5.60
N ASN A 81 -2.21 40.61 -6.38
CA ASN A 81 -3.29 41.47 -5.91
C ASN A 81 -4.60 40.87 -6.39
N ALA A 82 -5.41 40.36 -5.47
CA ALA A 82 -6.67 39.71 -5.78
C ALA A 82 -7.70 39.96 -4.68
N GLY A 83 -8.87 40.49 -5.05
CA GLY A 83 -9.95 40.73 -4.11
C GLY A 83 -9.61 41.79 -3.06
N GLY A 84 -8.74 42.74 -3.42
CA GLY A 84 -8.23 43.78 -2.51
C GLY A 84 -7.10 43.33 -1.58
N ALA A 85 -6.76 42.04 -1.55
CA ALA A 85 -5.64 41.53 -0.78
C ALA A 85 -4.36 41.57 -1.63
N MET A 86 -3.33 42.25 -1.12
CA MET A 86 -1.99 42.29 -1.67
C MET A 86 -1.05 41.33 -0.93
N GLY A 87 -0.21 40.59 -1.67
CA GLY A 87 0.81 39.73 -1.10
C GLY A 87 1.95 39.46 -2.08
N ALA A 88 3.05 38.89 -1.58
CA ALA A 88 4.10 38.34 -2.43
C ALA A 88 3.92 36.82 -2.47
N MET A 89 3.97 36.16 -3.61
CA MET A 89 3.87 34.72 -3.67
C MET A 89 5.06 34.12 -4.38
N TYR A 90 5.54 33.00 -3.86
CA TYR A 90 6.47 32.13 -4.55
C TYR A 90 5.73 30.84 -4.88
N ILE A 91 5.39 30.66 -6.16
CA ILE A 91 4.61 29.51 -6.63
C ILE A 91 5.46 28.24 -6.53
N ILE A 92 5.39 27.59 -5.36
CA ILE A 92 5.83 26.19 -5.13
C ILE A 92 4.64 25.23 -5.33
N HIS A 93 3.44 25.78 -5.53
CA HIS A 93 2.30 25.53 -4.65
C HIS A 93 2.50 26.14 -3.24
N ALA A 94 2.61 27.47 -3.12
CA ALA A 94 2.20 28.27 -1.94
C ALA A 94 2.44 29.78 -2.12
N ARG A 95 2.00 30.61 -1.16
CA ARG A 95 2.03 32.08 -1.22
C ARG A 95 2.54 32.69 0.08
N THR A 96 2.74 34.00 0.10
CA THR A 96 3.02 34.77 1.31
C THR A 96 2.17 36.04 1.35
N ALA A 97 1.93 36.58 2.54
CA ALA A 97 1.33 37.89 2.67
C ALA A 97 2.01 38.67 3.80
N ILE A 98 2.59 39.81 3.46
CA ILE A 98 2.91 40.82 4.46
C ILE A 98 1.58 41.53 4.72
N GLY A 99 0.96 41.30 5.89
CA GLY A 99 -0.20 42.03 6.40
C GLY A 99 -1.25 42.44 5.37
N THR A 100 -2.26 41.59 5.11
CA THR A 100 -3.23 41.83 4.04
C THR A 100 -4.65 41.54 4.47
N GLU A 101 -5.62 42.25 3.91
CA GLU A 101 -7.04 41.96 4.08
C GLU A 101 -7.74 41.98 2.74
N GLY A 102 -8.75 41.16 2.59
CA GLY A 102 -9.49 41.11 1.34
C GLY A 102 -10.63 40.12 1.36
N HIS A 103 -11.23 39.98 0.19
CA HIS A 103 -12.41 39.18 -0.02
C HIS A 103 -12.03 37.91 -0.79
N THR A 104 -12.39 36.73 -0.27
CA THR A 104 -12.00 35.45 -0.90
C THR A 104 -12.67 35.23 -2.26
N GLY A 105 -13.77 35.92 -2.58
CA GLY A 105 -14.52 35.68 -3.81
C GLY A 105 -15.26 34.34 -3.80
N ARG A 106 -15.93 34.01 -4.92
CA ARG A 106 -16.58 32.70 -5.12
C ARG A 106 -15.74 31.89 -6.09
N HIS A 107 -15.17 30.80 -5.59
CA HIS A 107 -14.24 29.98 -6.36
C HIS A 107 -14.81 28.60 -6.72
N THR A 108 -14.26 28.01 -7.78
CA THR A 108 -14.58 26.68 -8.32
C THR A 108 -13.66 25.57 -7.77
N ALA A 109 -12.81 25.89 -6.80
CA ALA A 109 -11.93 24.97 -6.10
C ALA A 109 -12.07 25.14 -4.58
N ASP A 110 -11.71 24.09 -3.85
CA ASP A 110 -11.44 24.16 -2.42
C ASP A 110 -10.03 24.70 -2.20
N ASP A 111 -9.85 25.52 -1.16
CA ASP A 111 -8.57 26.11 -0.83
C ASP A 111 -8.20 25.82 0.63
N TYR A 112 -6.97 25.36 0.85
CA TYR A 112 -6.46 24.98 2.16
C TYR A 112 -5.27 25.88 2.50
N PHE A 113 -5.44 26.77 3.47
CA PHE A 113 -4.38 27.64 3.98
C PHE A 113 -3.78 27.03 5.24
N ASN A 114 -2.59 26.42 5.13
CA ASN A 114 -1.84 25.95 6.30
C ASN A 114 -1.02 27.10 6.84
N ILE A 115 -1.33 27.59 8.04
CA ILE A 115 -0.70 28.79 8.60
C ILE A 115 0.70 28.42 9.12
N LEU A 116 1.75 28.86 8.41
CA LEU A 116 3.15 28.59 8.74
C LEU A 116 3.69 29.57 9.77
N GLN A 117 3.26 30.84 9.70
CA GLN A 117 3.62 31.89 10.64
C GLN A 117 2.46 32.87 10.77
N GLY A 118 2.28 33.45 11.96
CA GLY A 118 1.27 34.49 12.19
C GLY A 118 -0.13 33.94 12.47
N THR A 119 -1.14 34.77 12.23
CA THR A 119 -2.56 34.44 12.46
C THR A 119 -3.39 34.96 11.29
N GLN A 120 -4.29 34.11 10.79
CA GLN A 120 -5.31 34.48 9.84
C GLN A 120 -6.66 34.61 10.57
N LEU A 121 -7.36 35.70 10.30
CA LEU A 121 -8.73 35.94 10.72
C LEU A 121 -9.63 35.76 9.50
N ALA A 122 -10.77 35.08 9.68
CA ALA A 122 -11.80 34.99 8.66
C ALA A 122 -13.15 35.41 9.23
N TYR A 123 -13.98 36.03 8.40
CA TYR A 123 -15.26 36.56 8.80
C TYR A 123 -16.34 36.12 7.81
N VAL A 124 -17.41 35.56 8.36
CA VAL A 124 -18.58 35.09 7.63
C VAL A 124 -19.73 36.08 7.86
N PRO A 125 -20.45 36.50 6.80
CA PRO A 125 -21.61 37.35 6.96
C PRO A 125 -22.62 36.78 7.97
N GLY A 126 -22.96 37.56 8.99
CA GLY A 126 -23.91 37.17 10.05
C GLY A 126 -23.28 36.62 11.32
N SER A 127 -21.96 36.39 11.37
CA SER A 127 -21.23 36.17 12.62
C SER A 127 -20.85 37.50 13.27
N TYR A 128 -20.85 37.61 14.59
CA TYR A 128 -20.30 38.79 15.27
C TYR A 128 -18.84 38.60 15.71
N GLU A 129 -18.34 37.36 15.67
CA GLU A 129 -16.97 37.01 16.04
C GLU A 129 -16.19 36.48 14.83
N PRO A 130 -14.90 36.84 14.69
CA PRO A 130 -14.05 36.29 13.63
C PRO A 130 -13.63 34.86 13.96
N GLU A 131 -13.52 34.03 12.93
CA GLU A 131 -12.82 32.76 13.00
C GLU A 131 -11.31 33.04 13.07
N VAL A 132 -10.63 32.45 14.06
CA VAL A 132 -9.21 32.69 14.32
C VAL A 132 -8.40 31.44 13.99
N TYR A 133 -7.45 31.59 13.07
CA TYR A 133 -6.57 30.53 12.59
C TYR A 133 -5.12 30.86 12.98
N PRO A 134 -4.63 30.36 14.14
CA PRO A 134 -3.25 30.58 14.59
C PRO A 134 -2.24 29.73 13.81
N GLN A 135 -0.94 29.97 14.04
CA GLN A 135 0.15 29.16 13.51
C GLN A 135 -0.07 27.65 13.74
N GLY A 136 0.17 26.87 12.71
CA GLY A 136 -0.07 25.42 12.69
C GLY A 136 -1.52 25.04 12.37
N SER A 137 -2.49 25.95 12.39
CA SER A 137 -3.87 25.61 12.00
C SER A 137 -4.05 25.56 10.47
N VAL A 138 -5.22 25.06 10.03
CA VAL A 138 -5.64 25.09 8.62
C VAL A 138 -6.95 25.81 8.49
N HIS A 139 -6.98 26.85 7.65
CA HIS A 139 -8.22 27.43 7.18
C HIS A 139 -8.63 26.73 5.88
N HIS A 140 -9.70 25.94 5.93
CA HIS A 140 -10.31 25.32 4.75
C HIS A 140 -11.45 26.20 4.24
N LEU A 141 -11.23 26.82 3.08
CA LEU A 141 -12.25 27.56 2.35
C LEU A 141 -12.91 26.64 1.33
N LYS A 142 -14.18 26.30 1.56
CA LYS A 142 -14.88 25.37 0.67
C LYS A 142 -15.27 26.03 -0.64
N ARG A 143 -15.32 25.23 -1.70
CA ARG A 143 -15.77 25.67 -3.01
C ARG A 143 -17.14 26.37 -2.94
N GLY A 144 -17.20 27.60 -3.44
CA GLY A 144 -18.41 28.42 -3.51
C GLY A 144 -18.74 29.22 -2.24
N GLU A 145 -18.03 28.97 -1.14
CA GLU A 145 -18.11 29.81 0.07
C GLU A 145 -17.40 31.14 -0.15
N VAL A 146 -17.81 32.13 0.63
CA VAL A 146 -17.29 33.49 0.58
C VAL A 146 -17.01 33.93 2.00
N LYS A 147 -15.78 34.38 2.24
CA LYS A 147 -15.37 34.96 3.50
C LYS A 147 -14.60 36.26 3.24
N GLN A 148 -14.68 37.17 4.18
CA GLN A 148 -13.63 38.19 4.30
C GLN A 148 -12.50 37.55 5.09
N TYR A 149 -11.25 37.83 4.75
CA TYR A 149 -10.12 37.38 5.54
C TYR A 149 -9.13 38.51 5.76
N LYS A 150 -8.37 38.38 6.83
CA LYS A 150 -7.26 39.26 7.18
C LYS A 150 -6.11 38.41 7.70
N MET A 151 -4.92 38.71 7.25
CA MET A 151 -3.66 38.13 7.69
C MET A 151 -2.88 39.24 8.39
N ASP A 152 -2.50 39.03 9.65
CA ASP A 152 -1.73 40.03 10.40
C ASP A 152 -0.31 40.24 9.84
N ALA A 153 0.36 41.30 10.29
CA ALA A 153 1.54 41.92 9.67
C ALA A 153 2.73 40.99 9.30
N SER A 154 2.80 39.78 9.85
CA SER A 154 3.82 38.77 9.52
C SER A 154 3.21 37.37 9.40
N CYS A 155 2.26 37.20 8.47
CA CYS A 155 1.51 35.96 8.31
C CYS A 155 1.89 35.22 7.00
N PHE A 156 2.33 33.98 7.13
CA PHE A 156 2.71 33.14 5.99
C PHE A 156 1.87 31.88 5.98
N ALA A 157 1.38 31.48 4.80
CA ALA A 157 0.54 30.30 4.66
C ALA A 157 0.92 29.47 3.42
N LEU A 158 0.98 28.16 3.60
CA LEU A 158 1.05 27.21 2.49
C LEU A 158 -0.37 27.01 1.93
N GLU A 159 -0.65 27.64 0.80
CA GLU A 159 -1.92 27.56 0.06
C GLU A 159 -1.93 26.33 -0.85
N TYR A 160 -2.95 25.49 -0.71
CA TYR A 160 -3.17 24.32 -1.55
C TYR A 160 -4.59 24.31 -2.12
N ALA A 161 -4.71 24.55 -3.42
CA ALA A 161 -6.01 24.59 -4.12
C ALA A 161 -6.33 23.25 -4.80
N ARG A 162 -7.52 22.69 -4.52
CA ARG A 162 -8.06 21.50 -5.17
C ARG A 162 -9.32 21.84 -5.96
N GLY A 163 -9.20 21.90 -7.29
CA GLY A 163 -10.37 22.05 -8.13
C GLY A 163 -10.06 22.48 -9.55
N TRP A 164 -11.05 23.11 -10.17
CA TRP A 164 -10.86 23.79 -11.45
C TRP A 164 -10.25 25.17 -11.18
N ILE A 165 -8.93 25.27 -11.34
CA ILE A 165 -8.12 26.47 -11.06
C ILE A 165 -8.25 27.55 -12.16
N PRO A 166 -8.29 27.24 -13.48
CA PRO A 166 -8.30 28.28 -14.51
C PRO A 166 -9.40 29.35 -14.37
N PRO A 167 -10.65 29.02 -13.95
CA PRO A 167 -11.66 30.03 -13.68
C PRO A 167 -11.30 31.00 -12.54
N MET A 168 -10.50 30.57 -11.56
CA MET A 168 -10.06 31.42 -10.44
C MET A 168 -9.02 32.45 -10.87
N LEU A 169 -8.24 32.18 -11.93
CA LEU A 169 -7.25 33.12 -12.47
C LEU A 169 -7.91 34.41 -12.97
N PHE A 170 -9.14 34.34 -13.47
CA PHE A 170 -9.87 35.54 -13.90
C PHE A 170 -10.11 36.50 -12.73
N PHE A 171 -10.46 35.96 -11.55
CA PHE A 171 -10.57 36.77 -10.34
C PHE A 171 -9.21 37.37 -9.94
N GLY A 172 -8.15 36.57 -9.95
CA GLY A 172 -6.79 37.04 -9.62
C GLY A 172 -6.22 38.09 -10.59
N TYR A 173 -6.65 38.09 -11.85
CA TYR A 173 -6.21 39.08 -12.85
C TYR A 173 -7.14 40.28 -12.97
N ALA A 174 -8.35 40.22 -12.42
CA ALA A 174 -9.33 41.30 -12.52
C ALA A 174 -8.80 42.60 -11.94
N ASP A 175 -8.08 42.55 -10.81
CA ASP A 175 -7.51 43.73 -10.17
C ASP A 175 -6.35 44.33 -10.98
N THR A 176 -5.62 43.52 -11.76
CA THR A 176 -4.63 44.03 -12.72
C THR A 176 -5.28 44.87 -13.81
N PHE A 177 -6.36 44.37 -14.41
CA PHE A 177 -7.02 45.08 -15.51
C PHE A 177 -7.87 46.26 -15.04
N SER A 178 -8.39 46.21 -13.81
CA SER A 178 -9.31 47.23 -13.28
C SER A 178 -8.62 48.29 -12.41
N SER A 179 -7.49 47.98 -11.78
CA SER A 179 -6.86 48.87 -10.80
C SER A 179 -5.36 49.06 -10.99
N THR A 180 -4.54 48.01 -11.02
CA THR A 180 -3.08 48.18 -10.87
C THR A 180 -2.34 48.41 -12.18
N LEU A 181 -2.87 47.92 -13.32
CA LEU A 181 -2.22 47.95 -14.63
C LEU A 181 -0.78 47.38 -14.62
N ASP A 182 -0.46 46.49 -13.69
CA ASP A 182 0.85 45.86 -13.56
C ASP A 182 1.01 44.68 -14.54
N PHE A 183 1.17 45.02 -15.82
CA PHE A 183 1.37 44.06 -16.90
C PHE A 183 2.65 43.21 -16.77
N PRO A 184 3.79 43.72 -16.28
CA PRO A 184 4.97 42.89 -16.01
C PRO A 184 4.68 41.76 -15.02
N THR A 185 4.03 42.05 -13.89
CA THR A 185 3.65 41.03 -12.89
C THR A 185 2.62 40.05 -13.44
N LEU A 186 1.66 40.54 -14.24
CA LEU A 186 0.69 39.68 -14.93
C LEU A 186 1.38 38.71 -15.88
N TRP A 187 2.35 39.19 -16.67
CA TRP A 187 3.12 38.35 -17.59
C TRP A 187 3.93 37.30 -16.84
N ALA A 188 4.65 37.70 -15.78
CA ALA A 188 5.42 36.77 -14.94
C ALA A 188 4.52 35.69 -14.34
N THR A 189 3.40 36.08 -13.73
CA THR A 189 2.43 35.17 -13.11
C THR A 189 1.81 34.22 -14.15
N SER A 190 1.44 34.73 -15.33
CA SER A 190 0.86 33.93 -16.41
C SER A 190 1.88 32.94 -16.98
N ARG A 191 3.13 33.36 -17.20
CA ARG A 191 4.21 32.51 -17.71
C ARG A 191 4.53 31.38 -16.74
N ILE A 192 4.71 31.68 -15.45
CA ILE A 192 5.04 30.68 -14.42
C ILE A 192 3.87 29.71 -14.27
N THR A 193 2.65 30.23 -14.04
CA THR A 193 1.45 29.39 -13.85
C THR A 193 1.18 28.51 -15.08
N GLY A 194 1.26 29.07 -16.29
CA GLY A 194 1.07 28.34 -17.53
C GLY A 194 2.12 27.25 -17.74
N ARG A 195 3.42 27.56 -17.53
CA ARG A 195 4.53 26.59 -17.63
C ARG A 195 4.30 25.42 -16.68
N GLU A 196 4.03 25.68 -15.41
CA GLU A 196 3.85 24.63 -14.40
C GLU A 196 2.59 23.79 -14.64
N MET A 197 1.46 24.41 -14.98
CA MET A 197 0.21 23.68 -15.25
C MET A 197 0.34 22.79 -16.48
N ILE A 198 0.91 23.29 -17.57
CA ILE A 198 1.05 22.55 -18.83
C ILE A 198 2.09 21.43 -18.66
N ALA A 199 3.25 21.73 -18.07
CA ALA A 199 4.29 20.73 -17.84
C ALA A 199 3.78 19.59 -16.95
N ASN A 200 3.01 19.89 -15.90
CA ASN A 200 2.43 18.86 -15.03
C ASN A 200 1.30 18.09 -15.71
N LEU A 201 0.51 18.73 -16.56
CA LEU A 201 -0.54 18.05 -17.33
C LEU A 201 0.07 17.02 -18.31
N PHE A 202 1.16 17.37 -18.99
CA PHE A 202 1.85 16.46 -19.91
C PHE A 202 2.57 15.30 -19.21
N LYS A 203 3.03 15.49 -17.96
CA LYS A 203 3.65 14.41 -17.17
C LYS A 203 2.64 13.34 -16.75
N GLY A 204 1.36 13.71 -16.60
CA GLY A 204 0.31 12.80 -16.16
C GLY A 204 0.49 12.31 -14.73
N LYS A 205 -0.55 11.69 -14.16
CA LYS A 205 -0.51 11.04 -12.85
C LYS A 205 -0.46 9.53 -13.03
N LEU A 206 0.61 9.03 -13.64
CA LEU A 206 0.98 7.65 -13.39
C LEU A 206 1.58 7.67 -11.99
N THR A 207 0.99 6.91 -11.05
CA THR A 207 1.75 6.44 -9.89
C THR A 207 3.06 5.92 -10.45
N SER A 208 4.16 6.64 -10.26
CA SER A 208 5.48 6.26 -10.76
C SER A 208 5.86 4.97 -10.05
N LEU A 209 5.41 3.85 -10.62
CA LEU A 209 5.61 2.53 -10.04
C LEU A 209 7.10 2.22 -10.04
N PHE A 210 7.78 2.70 -11.08
CA PHE A 210 9.21 2.57 -11.32
C PHE A 210 9.82 3.94 -11.61
N TYR A 211 11.10 4.08 -11.28
CA TYR A 211 11.92 5.23 -11.65
C TYR A 211 13.00 4.82 -12.68
N PRO A 212 13.40 5.72 -13.60
CA PRO A 212 14.48 5.42 -14.52
C PRO A 212 15.79 5.08 -13.78
N GLY A 213 16.47 4.00 -14.19
CA GLY A 213 17.69 3.53 -13.53
C GLY A 213 17.47 2.70 -12.26
N GLU A 214 16.23 2.42 -11.88
CA GLU A 214 15.92 1.58 -10.71
C GLU A 214 16.24 0.10 -10.98
N ARG A 215 16.88 -0.56 -9.99
CA ARG A 215 17.04 -2.02 -10.00
C ARG A 215 15.81 -2.68 -9.41
N VAL A 216 15.20 -3.61 -10.13
CA VAL A 216 13.91 -4.20 -9.79
C VAL A 216 14.00 -5.73 -9.83
N ALA A 217 13.63 -6.38 -8.73
CA ALA A 217 13.58 -7.83 -8.61
C ALA A 217 12.17 -8.35 -8.91
N ILE A 218 12.04 -9.23 -9.89
CA ILE A 218 10.79 -9.89 -10.26
C ILE A 218 10.73 -11.24 -9.56
N GLY A 219 9.72 -11.43 -8.71
CA GLY A 219 9.47 -12.70 -8.04
C GLY A 219 9.09 -13.79 -9.05
N ALA A 220 10.01 -14.71 -9.32
CA ALA A 220 9.88 -15.77 -10.31
C ALA A 220 9.48 -17.08 -9.64
N SER A 221 8.21 -17.47 -9.80
CA SER A 221 7.71 -18.76 -9.29
C SER A 221 7.82 -19.87 -10.34
N GLY A 222 8.05 -19.56 -11.61
CA GLY A 222 7.95 -20.49 -12.74
C GLY A 222 6.52 -20.72 -13.24
N GLY A 223 5.52 -20.22 -12.49
CA GLY A 223 4.13 -20.23 -12.91
C GLY A 223 3.77 -19.12 -13.89
N LYS A 224 2.58 -19.27 -14.50
CA LYS A 224 2.04 -18.36 -15.53
C LYS A 224 2.11 -16.88 -15.17
N ASP A 225 1.70 -16.50 -13.96
CA ASP A 225 1.55 -15.09 -13.60
C ASP A 225 2.91 -14.39 -13.48
N SER A 226 3.91 -15.08 -12.89
CA SER A 226 5.27 -14.55 -12.80
C SER A 226 5.98 -14.50 -14.15
N THR A 227 5.75 -15.48 -15.03
CA THR A 227 6.36 -15.50 -16.37
C THR A 227 5.78 -14.40 -17.26
N VAL A 228 4.46 -14.18 -17.22
CA VAL A 228 3.81 -13.07 -17.93
C VAL A 228 4.31 -11.74 -17.42
N LEU A 229 4.44 -11.57 -16.10
CA LEU A 229 4.98 -10.35 -15.52
C LEU A 229 6.40 -10.05 -16.03
N ALA A 230 7.29 -11.04 -16.04
CA ALA A 230 8.65 -10.89 -16.56
C ALA A 230 8.67 -10.49 -18.05
N SER A 231 7.88 -11.19 -18.87
CA SER A 231 7.75 -10.91 -20.31
C SER A 231 7.21 -9.50 -20.58
N VAL A 232 6.17 -9.08 -19.85
CA VAL A 232 5.55 -7.75 -20.01
C VAL A 232 6.52 -6.65 -19.58
N LEU A 233 7.17 -6.78 -18.42
CA LEU A 233 8.12 -5.78 -17.95
C LEU A 233 9.33 -5.63 -18.87
N LYS A 234 9.87 -6.74 -19.40
CA LYS A 234 10.93 -6.71 -20.42
C LYS A 234 10.50 -5.96 -21.66
N THR A 235 9.36 -6.35 -22.22
CA THR A 235 8.80 -5.74 -23.44
C THR A 235 8.55 -4.24 -23.27
N LEU A 236 8.02 -3.84 -22.11
CA LEU A 236 7.76 -2.43 -21.82
C LEU A 236 9.06 -1.64 -21.61
N ASN A 237 10.03 -2.22 -20.90
CA ASN A 237 11.33 -1.59 -20.65
C ASN A 237 12.07 -1.31 -21.97
N GLU A 238 12.05 -2.25 -22.92
CA GLU A 238 12.67 -2.08 -24.24
C GLU A 238 11.89 -1.14 -25.15
N ARG A 239 10.56 -1.28 -25.20
CA ARG A 239 9.70 -0.47 -26.09
C ARG A 239 9.68 0.99 -25.71
N TYR A 240 9.64 1.29 -24.42
CA TYR A 240 9.50 2.65 -23.89
C TYR A 240 10.78 3.19 -23.27
N ASN A 241 11.88 2.42 -23.31
CA ASN A 241 13.18 2.78 -22.77
C ASN A 241 13.12 3.29 -21.32
N TYR A 242 12.49 2.53 -20.43
CA TYR A 242 12.37 2.90 -19.02
C TYR A 242 13.71 2.90 -18.28
N GLY A 243 14.73 2.23 -18.82
CA GLY A 243 16.06 2.17 -18.21
C GLY A 243 16.07 1.37 -16.90
N LEU A 244 15.18 0.39 -16.74
CA LEU A 244 15.13 -0.46 -15.55
C LEU A 244 16.17 -1.58 -15.67
N ASP A 245 16.84 -1.87 -14.56
CA ASP A 245 17.69 -3.07 -14.42
C ASP A 245 16.86 -4.20 -13.79
N LEU A 246 16.47 -5.17 -14.62
CA LEU A 246 15.54 -6.24 -14.25
C LEU A 246 16.30 -7.51 -13.86
N CYS A 247 16.01 -8.06 -12.68
CA CYS A 247 16.55 -9.33 -12.20
C CYS A 247 15.43 -10.27 -11.76
N LEU A 248 15.58 -11.56 -12.00
CA LEU A 248 14.67 -12.61 -11.52
C LEU A 248 15.12 -13.08 -10.13
N LEU A 249 14.18 -13.12 -9.18
CA LEU A 249 14.40 -13.66 -7.85
C LEU A 249 13.45 -14.84 -7.62
N SER A 250 14.01 -16.03 -7.49
CA SER A 250 13.29 -17.28 -7.29
C SER A 250 13.58 -17.86 -5.91
N ILE A 251 12.59 -18.53 -5.30
CA ILE A 251 12.73 -19.15 -3.99
C ILE A 251 12.62 -20.67 -4.15
N ASP A 252 13.60 -21.42 -3.68
CA ASP A 252 13.49 -22.88 -3.62
C ASP A 252 12.91 -23.31 -2.26
N GLU A 253 11.65 -23.72 -2.28
CA GLU A 253 10.99 -24.27 -1.09
C GLU A 253 11.43 -25.70 -0.74
N GLY A 254 12.12 -26.41 -1.65
CA GLY A 254 12.54 -27.80 -1.46
C GLY A 254 11.37 -28.79 -1.44
N ILE A 255 10.43 -28.66 -2.38
CA ILE A 255 9.31 -29.60 -2.61
C ILE A 255 9.65 -30.49 -3.80
N LYS A 256 9.96 -31.76 -3.53
CA LYS A 256 10.37 -32.72 -4.56
C LYS A 256 9.26 -33.00 -5.57
N GLY A 257 9.63 -33.08 -6.85
CA GLY A 257 8.71 -33.42 -7.94
C GLY A 257 7.69 -32.33 -8.29
N TYR A 258 7.86 -31.13 -7.73
CA TYR A 258 7.11 -29.92 -8.10
C TYR A 258 8.07 -28.77 -8.34
N ARG A 259 8.97 -28.50 -7.38
CA ARG A 259 9.83 -27.32 -7.45
C ARG A 259 10.98 -27.51 -8.43
N ASP A 260 11.46 -28.74 -8.61
CA ASP A 260 12.53 -29.09 -9.55
C ASP A 260 12.18 -28.65 -10.99
N ASP A 261 11.05 -29.14 -11.52
CA ASP A 261 10.54 -28.80 -12.87
C ASP A 261 10.23 -27.30 -13.02
N SER A 262 9.70 -26.71 -11.95
CA SER A 262 9.37 -25.29 -11.89
C SER A 262 10.63 -24.41 -11.94
N LEU A 263 11.71 -24.80 -11.25
CA LEU A 263 13.00 -24.10 -11.28
C LEU A 263 13.70 -24.23 -12.62
N GLU A 264 13.61 -25.39 -13.29
CA GLU A 264 14.11 -25.52 -14.67
C GLU A 264 13.42 -24.52 -15.61
N THR A 265 12.11 -24.37 -15.48
CA THR A 265 11.34 -23.38 -16.25
C THR A 265 11.81 -21.95 -15.94
N VAL A 266 12.12 -21.62 -14.68
CA VAL A 266 12.67 -20.31 -14.32
C VAL A 266 14.06 -20.09 -14.91
N LYS A 267 14.93 -21.11 -14.93
CA LYS A 267 16.26 -21.03 -15.56
C LYS A 267 16.15 -20.77 -17.07
N ARG A 268 15.25 -21.48 -17.76
CA ARG A 268 14.97 -21.23 -19.18
C ARG A 268 14.44 -19.81 -19.43
N ASN A 269 13.55 -19.32 -18.57
CA ASN A 269 13.07 -17.93 -18.64
C ASN A 269 14.20 -16.90 -18.44
N ALA A 270 15.15 -17.17 -17.54
CA ALA A 270 16.30 -16.29 -17.31
C ALA A 270 17.18 -16.16 -18.57
N GLU A 271 17.43 -17.28 -19.26
CA GLU A 271 18.15 -17.31 -20.53
C GLU A 271 17.35 -16.62 -21.64
N GLN A 272 16.05 -16.95 -21.78
CA GLN A 272 15.18 -16.40 -22.82
C GLN A 272 15.02 -14.88 -22.74
N TYR A 273 14.91 -14.32 -21.53
CA TYR A 273 14.73 -12.89 -21.32
C TYR A 273 16.05 -12.15 -21.04
N GLU A 274 17.19 -12.84 -21.05
CA GLU A 274 18.51 -12.28 -20.73
C GLU A 274 18.50 -11.51 -19.40
N MET A 275 17.89 -12.10 -18.36
CA MET A 275 17.79 -11.50 -17.03
C MET A 275 18.62 -12.31 -16.02
N PRO A 276 19.44 -11.66 -15.18
CA PRO A 276 20.12 -12.35 -14.08
C PRO A 276 19.12 -13.04 -13.15
N LEU A 277 19.41 -14.27 -12.75
CA LEU A 277 18.58 -15.07 -11.86
C LEU A 277 19.31 -15.37 -10.55
N GLU A 278 18.66 -15.04 -9.44
CA GLU A 278 19.06 -15.42 -8.09
C GLU A 278 18.07 -16.45 -7.53
N ILE A 279 18.59 -17.54 -6.96
CA ILE A 279 17.78 -18.60 -6.34
C ILE A 279 18.14 -18.67 -4.85
N VAL A 280 17.13 -18.54 -3.98
CA VAL A 280 17.31 -18.59 -2.53
C VAL A 280 16.54 -19.77 -1.94
N GLY A 281 17.25 -20.69 -1.30
CA GLY A 281 16.67 -21.91 -0.73
C GLY A 281 16.19 -21.78 0.72
N TYR A 282 15.16 -22.53 1.08
CA TYR A 282 14.71 -22.64 2.48
C TYR A 282 15.68 -23.40 3.36
N ASP A 283 16.35 -24.41 2.80
CA ASP A 283 17.44 -25.14 3.43
C ASP A 283 18.57 -24.19 3.83
N GLU A 284 18.97 -23.29 2.94
CA GLU A 284 20.01 -22.29 3.20
C GLU A 284 19.57 -21.26 4.25
N LEU A 285 18.35 -20.73 4.14
CA LEU A 285 17.87 -19.65 5.01
C LEU A 285 17.44 -20.10 6.40
N TYR A 286 16.94 -21.32 6.52
CA TYR A 286 16.23 -21.80 7.69
C TYR A 286 16.70 -23.17 8.19
N GLY A 287 17.48 -23.91 7.41
CA GLY A 287 17.89 -25.28 7.73
C GLY A 287 16.78 -26.32 7.57
N TRP A 288 15.68 -25.97 6.89
CA TRP A 288 14.50 -26.81 6.71
C TRP A 288 13.97 -26.69 5.29
N THR A 289 13.65 -27.81 4.64
CA THR A 289 12.85 -27.81 3.39
C THR A 289 11.36 -27.91 3.70
N MET A 290 10.50 -27.53 2.76
CA MET A 290 9.05 -27.69 2.94
C MET A 290 8.63 -29.15 3.11
N ASP A 291 9.28 -30.09 2.43
CA ASP A 291 8.99 -31.52 2.62
C ASP A 291 9.28 -31.98 4.07
N GLN A 292 10.37 -31.49 4.67
CA GLN A 292 10.68 -31.77 6.08
C GLN A 292 9.68 -31.12 7.04
N VAL A 293 9.25 -29.88 6.73
CA VAL A 293 8.22 -29.18 7.52
C VAL A 293 6.89 -29.95 7.47
N VAL A 294 6.47 -30.42 6.30
CA VAL A 294 5.24 -31.20 6.14
C VAL A 294 5.35 -32.55 6.82
N ALA A 295 6.51 -33.21 6.78
CA ALA A 295 6.73 -34.45 7.51
C ALA A 295 6.56 -34.28 9.03
N GLN A 296 6.92 -33.11 9.56
CA GLN A 296 6.85 -32.82 11.00
C GLN A 296 5.48 -32.29 11.46
N VAL A 297 4.84 -31.42 10.68
CA VAL A 297 3.60 -30.71 11.05
C VAL A 297 2.35 -31.41 10.50
N GLY A 298 2.50 -32.20 9.43
CA GLY A 298 1.40 -32.76 8.65
C GLY A 298 0.95 -31.83 7.52
N LYS A 299 0.00 -32.32 6.70
CA LYS A 299 -0.53 -31.62 5.53
C LYS A 299 -1.41 -30.42 5.88
N LYS A 300 -2.11 -30.47 7.02
CA LYS A 300 -2.96 -29.37 7.49
C LYS A 300 -2.11 -28.24 8.09
N GLY A 301 -2.22 -27.04 7.51
CA GLY A 301 -1.62 -25.82 8.05
C GLY A 301 -0.17 -25.53 7.62
N ASN A 302 0.45 -26.41 6.84
CA ASN A 302 1.79 -26.25 6.27
C ASN A 302 1.95 -24.97 5.40
N CYS A 303 0.92 -24.56 4.66
CA CYS A 303 0.93 -23.33 3.86
C CYS A 303 1.15 -22.08 4.71
N THR A 304 0.84 -22.13 6.00
CA THR A 304 1.15 -21.04 6.94
C THR A 304 2.65 -20.86 7.12
N TYR A 305 3.41 -21.96 7.21
CA TYR A 305 4.87 -21.95 7.30
C TYR A 305 5.47 -21.45 5.98
N CYS A 306 5.06 -22.06 4.86
CA CYS A 306 5.53 -21.68 3.54
C CYS A 306 5.28 -20.19 3.24
N GLY A 307 4.08 -19.66 3.51
CA GLY A 307 3.78 -18.26 3.24
C GLY A 307 4.60 -17.28 4.08
N VAL A 308 4.91 -17.62 5.34
CA VAL A 308 5.75 -16.79 6.22
C VAL A 308 7.22 -16.83 5.77
N PHE A 309 7.73 -18.01 5.44
CA PHE A 309 9.10 -18.20 4.96
C PHE A 309 9.32 -17.58 3.59
N ARG A 310 8.39 -17.77 2.63
CA ARG A 310 8.46 -17.16 1.29
C ARG A 310 8.59 -15.65 1.35
N ARG A 311 7.80 -15.01 2.22
CA ARG A 311 7.85 -13.56 2.41
C ARG A 311 9.24 -13.09 2.85
N GLN A 312 9.77 -13.71 3.90
CA GLN A 312 11.10 -13.38 4.42
C GLN A 312 12.22 -13.70 3.43
N ALA A 313 12.09 -14.81 2.70
CA ALA A 313 13.05 -15.21 1.68
C ALA A 313 13.12 -14.20 0.53
N LEU A 314 11.99 -13.66 0.07
CA LEU A 314 11.98 -12.60 -0.96
C LEU A 314 12.71 -11.35 -0.47
N ASP A 315 12.47 -10.93 0.76
CA ASP A 315 13.10 -9.72 1.30
C ASP A 315 14.61 -9.93 1.50
N ARG A 316 15.02 -11.10 2.00
CA ARG A 316 16.43 -11.44 2.18
C ARG A 316 17.15 -11.58 0.83
N GLY A 317 16.51 -12.20 -0.16
CA GLY A 317 17.05 -12.33 -1.51
C GLY A 317 17.23 -10.97 -2.19
N ALA A 318 16.23 -10.09 -2.10
CA ALA A 318 16.35 -8.73 -2.61
C ALA A 318 17.45 -7.93 -1.88
N ALA A 319 17.57 -8.09 -0.56
CA ALA A 319 18.65 -7.46 0.21
C ALA A 319 20.05 -7.95 -0.20
N ARG A 320 20.23 -9.25 -0.49
CA ARG A 320 21.50 -9.81 -1.01
C ARG A 320 21.92 -9.18 -2.33
N LEU A 321 20.95 -8.90 -3.20
CA LEU A 321 21.18 -8.27 -4.50
C LEU A 321 21.30 -6.73 -4.43
N GLY A 322 21.11 -6.13 -3.24
CA GLY A 322 21.06 -4.68 -3.07
C GLY A 322 19.85 -4.03 -3.75
N ILE A 323 18.75 -4.78 -3.94
CA ILE A 323 17.55 -4.33 -4.63
C ILE A 323 16.50 -3.84 -3.61
N LYS A 324 15.97 -2.64 -3.83
CA LYS A 324 14.96 -2.02 -2.96
C LYS A 324 13.52 -2.18 -3.45
N HIS A 325 13.30 -2.72 -4.65
CA HIS A 325 11.96 -2.87 -5.22
C HIS A 325 11.73 -4.28 -5.74
N VAL A 326 10.77 -4.99 -5.11
CA VAL A 326 10.33 -6.32 -5.54
C VAL A 326 8.94 -6.25 -6.18
N VAL A 327 8.78 -6.93 -7.30
CA VAL A 327 7.54 -7.01 -8.06
C VAL A 327 7.05 -8.44 -8.06
N THR A 328 5.75 -8.64 -7.85
CA THR A 328 5.15 -9.98 -7.82
C THR A 328 3.96 -10.06 -8.77
N GLY A 329 3.75 -11.24 -9.36
CA GLY A 329 2.69 -11.50 -10.33
C GLY A 329 1.29 -11.67 -9.74
N HIS A 330 0.97 -11.06 -8.58
CA HIS A 330 -0.37 -11.16 -8.01
C HIS A 330 -1.38 -10.48 -8.93
N ASN A 331 -2.41 -11.23 -9.35
CA ASN A 331 -3.44 -10.79 -10.28
C ASN A 331 -4.71 -10.29 -9.55
N ALA A 332 -5.73 -9.87 -10.31
CA ALA A 332 -6.99 -9.38 -9.73
C ALA A 332 -7.72 -10.45 -8.90
N ASP A 333 -7.72 -11.70 -9.36
CA ASP A 333 -8.32 -12.85 -8.69
C ASP A 333 -7.64 -13.10 -7.33
N ASP A 334 -6.30 -13.11 -7.27
CA ASP A 334 -5.52 -13.27 -6.04
C ASP A 334 -5.83 -12.17 -5.00
N VAL A 335 -6.02 -10.94 -5.47
CA VAL A 335 -6.35 -9.79 -4.62
C VAL A 335 -7.79 -9.90 -4.13
N ALA A 336 -8.73 -10.29 -4.98
CA ALA A 336 -10.12 -10.53 -4.59
C ALA A 336 -10.23 -11.68 -3.55
N GLU A 337 -9.51 -12.79 -3.77
CA GLU A 337 -9.39 -13.89 -2.80
C GLU A 337 -8.87 -13.37 -1.45
N THR A 338 -7.83 -12.54 -1.49
CA THR A 338 -7.23 -11.96 -0.28
C THR A 338 -8.20 -11.02 0.46
N VAL A 339 -8.95 -10.18 -0.27
CA VAL A 339 -9.99 -9.31 0.29
C VAL A 339 -11.07 -10.15 0.97
N MET A 340 -11.61 -11.14 0.27
CA MET A 340 -12.65 -12.03 0.79
C MET A 340 -12.18 -12.79 2.04
N MET A 341 -11.00 -13.39 2.00
CA MET A 341 -10.43 -14.13 3.13
C MET A 341 -10.24 -13.25 4.37
N ASN A 342 -9.77 -12.01 4.20
CA ASN A 342 -9.54 -11.10 5.32
C ASN A 342 -10.84 -10.50 5.87
N LEU A 343 -11.82 -10.26 5.00
CA LEU A 343 -13.17 -9.85 5.39
C LEU A 343 -13.83 -10.91 6.27
N LEU A 344 -13.82 -12.18 5.82
CA LEU A 344 -14.39 -13.31 6.58
C LEU A 344 -13.68 -13.56 7.92
N ARG A 345 -12.39 -13.23 8.01
CA ARG A 345 -11.61 -13.33 9.26
C ARG A 345 -11.79 -12.11 10.18
N GLY A 346 -12.39 -11.03 9.72
CA GLY A 346 -12.47 -9.77 10.46
C GLY A 346 -11.12 -9.08 10.69
N ASP A 347 -10.11 -9.33 9.84
CA ASP A 347 -8.76 -8.77 9.99
C ASP A 347 -8.60 -7.48 9.14
N LEU A 348 -9.15 -6.38 9.66
CA LEU A 348 -9.11 -5.06 9.00
C LEU A 348 -7.69 -4.54 8.70
N PRO A 349 -6.68 -4.66 9.60
CA PRO A 349 -5.30 -4.26 9.28
C PRO A 349 -4.69 -5.02 8.10
N ARG A 350 -5.00 -6.30 7.94
CA ARG A 350 -4.53 -7.08 6.78
C ARG A 350 -5.31 -6.78 5.51
N LEU A 351 -6.61 -6.49 5.63
CA LEU A 351 -7.42 -6.05 4.51
C LEU A 351 -6.86 -4.76 3.90
N SER A 352 -6.61 -3.74 4.73
CA SER A 352 -6.10 -2.44 4.25
C SER A 352 -4.73 -2.54 3.55
N ARG A 353 -3.81 -3.37 4.07
CA ARG A 353 -2.50 -3.59 3.42
C ARG A 353 -2.59 -4.47 2.17
N GLY A 354 -3.57 -5.37 2.12
CA GLY A 354 -3.72 -6.33 1.03
C GLY A 354 -4.17 -5.70 -0.28
N THR A 355 -4.93 -4.60 -0.21
CA THR A 355 -5.55 -3.91 -1.35
C THR A 355 -4.63 -2.88 -2.01
N SER A 356 -3.58 -2.40 -1.34
CA SER A 356 -2.63 -1.48 -1.97
C SER A 356 -1.83 -2.12 -3.10
N ILE A 357 -1.61 -1.38 -4.19
CA ILE A 357 -0.75 -1.78 -5.33
C ILE A 357 0.70 -1.84 -4.87
N VAL A 358 1.12 -0.81 -4.14
CA VAL A 358 2.45 -0.67 -3.57
C VAL A 358 2.31 -0.82 -2.07
N THR A 359 2.95 -1.84 -1.52
CA THR A 359 3.14 -1.94 -0.08
C THR A 359 4.54 -1.46 0.22
N ASP A 360 4.60 -0.20 0.64
CA ASP A 360 5.77 0.36 1.29
C ASP A 360 5.56 0.31 2.81
N SER A 361 6.62 0.15 3.56
CA SER A 361 6.57 0.14 5.01
C SER A 361 7.81 0.86 5.50
N ALA A 362 7.63 1.94 6.27
CA ALA A 362 8.74 2.76 6.79
C ALA A 362 9.81 1.98 7.59
N ALA A 363 9.54 0.72 7.93
CA ALA A 363 10.45 -0.16 8.65
C ALA A 363 11.10 -1.25 7.77
N SER A 364 10.65 -1.47 6.53
CA SER A 364 11.35 -2.32 5.55
C SER A 364 11.82 -1.45 4.38
N ASP A 365 13.13 -1.42 4.13
CA ASP A 365 13.73 -0.68 3.01
C ASP A 365 13.36 -1.25 1.62
N ILE A 366 12.60 -2.36 1.58
CA ILE A 366 12.19 -3.05 0.36
C ILE A 366 10.71 -2.77 0.07
N LYS A 367 10.47 -1.96 -0.95
CA LYS A 367 9.16 -1.69 -1.55
C LYS A 367 8.67 -2.91 -2.31
N ARG A 368 7.38 -3.24 -2.20
CA ARG A 368 6.77 -4.31 -3.01
C ARG A 368 5.62 -3.81 -3.85
N SER A 369 5.50 -4.32 -5.06
CA SER A 369 4.43 -3.93 -5.99
C SER A 369 3.76 -5.09 -6.72
N LYS A 370 2.53 -4.84 -7.16
CA LYS A 370 1.68 -5.78 -7.91
C LYS A 370 1.17 -5.12 -9.20
N PRO A 371 1.94 -5.12 -10.30
CA PRO A 371 1.54 -4.47 -11.55
C PRO A 371 0.30 -5.10 -12.18
N LEU A 372 0.07 -6.40 -11.96
CA LEU A 372 -1.06 -7.15 -12.49
C LEU A 372 -2.33 -7.09 -11.63
N LYS A 373 -2.39 -6.21 -10.61
CA LYS A 373 -3.52 -6.11 -9.67
C LYS A 373 -4.89 -6.00 -10.35
N TYR A 374 -4.97 -5.32 -11.50
CA TYR A 374 -6.25 -5.11 -12.21
C TYR A 374 -6.40 -6.00 -13.45
N ALA A 375 -5.46 -6.92 -13.68
CA ALA A 375 -5.53 -7.89 -14.77
C ALA A 375 -6.18 -9.19 -14.25
N TYR A 376 -7.13 -9.72 -15.00
CA TYR A 376 -7.78 -10.98 -14.65
C TYR A 376 -6.85 -12.17 -14.92
N GLU A 377 -6.97 -13.25 -14.15
CA GLU A 377 -6.22 -14.49 -14.37
C GLU A 377 -6.42 -15.03 -15.81
N LYS A 378 -7.65 -14.97 -16.34
CA LYS A 378 -7.97 -15.38 -17.71
C LYS A 378 -7.24 -14.57 -18.78
N GLU A 379 -7.00 -13.29 -18.54
CA GLU A 379 -6.27 -12.41 -19.47
C GLU A 379 -4.78 -12.73 -19.44
N ILE A 380 -4.24 -13.04 -18.26
CA ILE A 380 -2.85 -13.47 -18.08
C ILE A 380 -2.62 -14.80 -18.81
N VAL A 381 -3.52 -15.77 -18.63
CA VAL A 381 -3.48 -17.06 -19.34
C VAL A 381 -3.57 -16.85 -20.85
N LEU A 382 -4.49 -16.01 -21.31
CA LEU A 382 -4.64 -15.69 -22.73
C LEU A 382 -3.37 -15.06 -23.31
N TYR A 383 -2.75 -14.12 -22.58
CA TYR A 383 -1.50 -13.50 -22.98
C TYR A 383 -0.35 -14.52 -23.05
N ALA A 384 -0.22 -15.37 -22.02
CA ALA A 384 0.80 -16.42 -21.98
C ALA A 384 0.68 -17.39 -23.17
N HIS A 385 -0.55 -17.80 -23.50
CA HIS A 385 -0.81 -18.68 -24.65
C HIS A 385 -0.55 -17.96 -25.98
N HIS A 386 -1.01 -16.71 -26.14
CA HIS A 386 -0.79 -15.93 -27.36
C HIS A 386 0.70 -15.67 -27.64
N LYS A 387 1.48 -15.42 -26.59
CA LYS A 387 2.93 -15.24 -26.68
C LYS A 387 3.73 -16.53 -26.62
N GLN A 388 3.06 -17.69 -26.47
CA GLN A 388 3.69 -19.01 -26.35
C GLN A 388 4.80 -19.02 -25.29
N LEU A 389 4.53 -18.44 -24.12
CA LEU A 389 5.49 -18.39 -23.03
C LEU A 389 5.69 -19.77 -22.41
N ASP A 390 6.92 -20.09 -22.02
CA ASP A 390 7.23 -21.31 -21.28
C ASP A 390 6.97 -21.10 -19.78
N TYR A 391 5.93 -21.76 -19.28
CA TYR A 391 5.55 -21.70 -17.87
C TYR A 391 5.09 -23.07 -17.36
N PHE A 392 5.30 -23.28 -16.07
CA PHE A 392 4.86 -24.47 -15.35
C PHE A 392 3.42 -24.26 -14.85
N SER A 393 2.53 -25.19 -15.15
CA SER A 393 1.08 -25.06 -14.88
C SER A 393 0.57 -25.92 -13.72
N THR A 394 1.39 -26.85 -13.23
CA THR A 394 0.97 -27.77 -12.15
C THR A 394 0.82 -27.00 -10.85
N GLU A 395 -0.23 -27.27 -10.08
CA GLU A 395 -0.40 -26.71 -8.74
C GLU A 395 0.48 -27.45 -7.72
N CYS A 396 0.78 -26.78 -6.61
CA CYS A 396 1.55 -27.39 -5.52
C CYS A 396 0.79 -28.55 -4.87
N ILE A 397 1.48 -29.67 -4.65
CA ILE A 397 0.96 -30.91 -4.04
C ILE A 397 0.32 -30.67 -2.66
N TYR A 398 0.76 -29.63 -1.96
CA TYR A 398 0.32 -29.25 -0.62
C TYR A 398 -0.79 -28.17 -0.59
N SER A 399 -1.16 -27.61 -1.75
CA SER A 399 -2.18 -26.55 -1.88
C SER A 399 -3.64 -26.98 -1.63
N PRO A 400 -4.09 -28.22 -1.95
CA PRO A 400 -5.53 -28.55 -1.96
C PRO A 400 -6.28 -28.33 -0.64
N GLU A 401 -5.63 -28.49 0.51
CA GLU A 401 -6.28 -28.30 1.83
C GLU A 401 -6.29 -26.83 2.31
N ALA A 402 -5.83 -25.88 1.49
CA ALA A 402 -5.75 -24.48 1.88
C ALA A 402 -7.12 -23.77 1.77
N PHE A 403 -7.48 -22.99 2.79
CA PHE A 403 -8.70 -22.15 2.81
C PHE A 403 -8.87 -21.23 1.60
N ARG A 404 -7.76 -20.87 0.94
CA ARG A 404 -7.78 -20.07 -0.29
C ARG A 404 -8.57 -20.75 -1.41
N GLY A 405 -8.57 -22.08 -1.48
CA GLY A 405 -9.36 -22.84 -2.46
C GLY A 405 -10.86 -22.58 -2.34
N SER A 406 -11.39 -22.53 -1.11
CA SER A 406 -12.81 -22.23 -0.86
C SER A 406 -13.19 -20.80 -1.31
N ALA A 407 -12.33 -19.82 -1.02
CA ALA A 407 -12.54 -18.44 -1.46
C ALA A 407 -12.50 -18.31 -3.00
N ARG A 408 -11.58 -19.04 -3.65
CA ARG A 408 -11.48 -19.10 -5.11
C ARG A 408 -12.75 -19.66 -5.75
N THR A 409 -13.28 -20.76 -5.24
CA THR A 409 -14.53 -21.35 -5.75
C THR A 409 -15.68 -20.36 -5.65
N LEU A 410 -15.85 -19.72 -4.48
CA LEU A 410 -16.89 -18.71 -4.28
C LEU A 410 -16.77 -17.54 -5.27
N ILE A 411 -15.56 -17.01 -5.47
CA ILE A 411 -15.33 -15.89 -6.40
C ILE A 411 -15.63 -16.30 -7.84
N LYS A 412 -15.24 -17.52 -8.25
CA LYS A 412 -15.56 -18.04 -9.57
C LYS A 412 -17.06 -18.21 -9.78
N ASP A 413 -17.81 -18.63 -8.76
CA ASP A 413 -19.27 -18.73 -8.85
C ASP A 413 -19.94 -17.35 -8.94
N LEU A 414 -19.40 -16.35 -8.23
CA LEU A 414 -19.84 -14.95 -8.37
C LEU A 414 -19.50 -14.35 -9.74
N GLU A 415 -18.35 -14.71 -10.32
CA GLU A 415 -17.95 -14.26 -11.66
C GLU A 415 -18.87 -14.82 -12.75
N LYS A 416 -19.30 -16.10 -12.63
CA LYS A 416 -20.27 -16.73 -13.55
C LYS A 416 -21.58 -15.96 -13.63
N ILE A 417 -22.05 -15.42 -12.50
CA ILE A 417 -23.29 -14.63 -12.43
C ILE A 417 -23.04 -13.21 -12.95
N ARG A 418 -21.93 -12.59 -12.51
CA ARG A 418 -21.58 -11.22 -12.86
C ARG A 418 -20.08 -11.13 -13.17
N PRO A 419 -19.69 -10.90 -14.44
CA PRO A 419 -18.28 -10.88 -14.84
C PRO A 419 -17.43 -9.82 -14.13
N SER A 420 -18.04 -8.71 -13.67
CA SER A 420 -17.32 -7.65 -12.95
C SER A 420 -17.08 -7.94 -11.48
N SER A 421 -17.59 -9.04 -10.92
CA SER A 421 -17.54 -9.36 -9.49
C SER A 421 -16.12 -9.28 -8.92
N ILE A 422 -15.10 -9.70 -9.66
CA ILE A 422 -13.71 -9.71 -9.19
C ILE A 422 -13.21 -8.27 -8.96
N LEU A 423 -13.33 -7.40 -9.97
CA LEU A 423 -12.93 -5.99 -9.83
C LEU A 423 -13.82 -5.23 -8.84
N ASP A 424 -15.12 -5.56 -8.78
CA ASP A 424 -16.04 -4.95 -7.81
C ASP A 424 -15.64 -5.32 -6.36
N ILE A 425 -15.18 -6.56 -6.12
CA ILE A 425 -14.63 -6.99 -4.82
C ILE A 425 -13.32 -6.26 -4.51
N VAL A 426 -12.40 -6.15 -5.48
CA VAL A 426 -11.13 -5.43 -5.30
C VAL A 426 -11.41 -3.96 -4.93
N LYS A 427 -12.30 -3.31 -5.67
CA LYS A 427 -12.72 -1.92 -5.41
C LYS A 427 -13.39 -1.78 -4.04
N SER A 428 -14.30 -2.68 -3.69
CA SER A 428 -14.91 -2.70 -2.35
C SER A 428 -13.85 -2.85 -1.25
N GLY A 429 -12.80 -3.64 -1.50
CA GLY A 429 -11.65 -3.76 -0.62
C GLY A 429 -10.87 -2.46 -0.45
N GLU A 430 -10.67 -1.70 -1.53
CA GLU A 430 -10.03 -0.37 -1.50
C GLU A 430 -10.87 0.62 -0.68
N ASP A 431 -12.16 0.72 -0.97
CA ASP A 431 -13.08 1.60 -0.25
C ASP A 431 -13.12 1.24 1.25
N MET A 432 -13.19 -0.05 1.58
CA MET A 432 -13.10 -0.52 2.97
C MET A 432 -11.75 -0.18 3.61
N ALA A 433 -10.64 -0.23 2.87
CA ALA A 433 -9.31 0.10 3.37
C ALA A 433 -9.19 1.59 3.75
N GLU A 434 -9.85 2.49 3.03
CA GLU A 434 -9.91 3.92 3.37
C GLU A 434 -10.60 4.15 4.72
N LEU A 435 -11.67 3.41 4.99
CA LEU A 435 -12.44 3.47 6.23
C LEU A 435 -11.70 2.88 7.45
N VAL A 436 -10.62 2.12 7.26
CA VAL A 436 -9.83 1.59 8.39
C VAL A 436 -9.09 2.74 9.09
N PRO A 437 -9.33 2.97 10.41
CA PRO A 437 -8.67 4.03 11.16
C PRO A 437 -7.13 3.94 11.12
N ALA A 438 -6.45 5.08 11.12
CA ALA A 438 -4.99 5.15 11.01
C ALA A 438 -4.28 4.44 12.18
N GLU A 439 -4.91 4.40 13.36
CA GLU A 439 -4.43 3.70 14.56
C GLU A 439 -4.36 2.18 14.35
N VAL A 440 -5.24 1.64 13.49
CA VAL A 440 -5.37 0.22 13.16
C VAL A 440 -4.51 -0.15 11.95
N LYS A 441 -4.19 0.82 11.07
CA LYS A 441 -3.27 0.65 9.92
C LYS A 441 -1.80 0.42 10.36
N GLY A 442 -1.44 0.85 11.57
CA GLY A 442 -0.12 0.70 12.18
C GLY A 442 0.81 1.90 11.88
N LYS A 443 1.13 2.70 12.91
CA LYS A 443 2.17 3.74 12.87
C LYS A 443 3.50 3.16 13.38
N ALA A 444 4.61 3.46 12.70
CA ALA A 444 5.96 3.37 13.29
C ALA A 444 6.25 4.68 14.05
N CYS A 445 6.87 4.58 15.23
CA CYS A 445 7.03 5.69 16.17
C CYS A 445 8.38 6.41 15.98
N ALA A 446 8.35 7.74 16.07
CA ALA A 446 9.51 8.55 16.44
C ALA A 446 9.92 8.23 17.89
N ARG A 447 11.22 8.24 18.17
CA ARG A 447 11.79 7.97 19.49
C ARG A 447 11.31 9.02 20.51
N ALA A 448 10.67 8.57 21.59
CA ALA A 448 10.53 9.32 22.85
C ALA A 448 10.40 8.33 24.02
N ALA A 449 10.84 8.80 25.18
CA ALA A 449 11.38 8.04 26.30
C ALA A 449 10.38 7.19 27.11
N ASP A 450 10.95 6.14 27.70
CA ASP A 450 10.63 5.41 28.93
C ASP A 450 9.27 5.65 29.59
N ASP A 451 8.43 4.61 29.57
CA ASP A 451 7.57 4.31 30.70
C ASP A 451 7.42 2.78 30.84
N GLU A 452 7.92 2.26 31.95
CA GLU A 452 7.79 0.86 32.34
C GLU A 452 6.32 0.53 32.63
N SER A 453 5.67 -0.20 31.72
CA SER A 453 4.56 -1.07 32.09
C SER A 453 4.58 -2.37 31.30
N SER A 454 4.88 -3.45 32.02
CA SER A 454 4.80 -4.83 31.57
C SER A 454 3.37 -5.18 31.15
N GLY A 455 3.18 -5.63 29.91
CA GLY A 455 1.83 -5.93 29.43
C GLY A 455 1.76 -6.40 27.98
N GLY A 456 2.37 -7.56 27.72
CA GLY A 456 2.28 -8.24 26.44
C GLY A 456 0.83 -8.54 26.03
N CYS A 457 0.50 -8.22 24.78
CA CYS A 457 -0.63 -8.81 24.06
C CYS A 457 -0.08 -9.49 22.81
N GLY A 458 0.73 -10.53 23.04
CA GLY A 458 0.75 -11.65 22.12
C GLY A 458 -0.62 -12.29 22.17
N SER A 459 -1.21 -12.59 21.01
CA SER A 459 -2.44 -13.36 20.87
C SER A 459 -2.36 -14.66 21.69
N GLN A 460 -2.81 -14.63 22.94
CA GLN A 460 -2.99 -15.80 23.80
C GLN A 460 -4.44 -16.29 23.86
N ASN A 461 -5.40 -15.59 23.24
CA ASN A 461 -6.78 -16.10 23.10
C ASN A 461 -7.06 -16.62 21.68
N GLY A 462 -6.15 -17.43 21.18
CA GLY A 462 -6.37 -18.36 20.07
C GLY A 462 -6.27 -19.82 20.55
N ARG A 463 -6.77 -20.14 21.74
CA ARG A 463 -7.22 -21.51 22.02
C ARG A 463 -8.62 -21.65 21.44
N THR A 464 -8.73 -21.71 20.11
CA THR A 464 -9.79 -22.53 19.55
C THR A 464 -9.41 -23.96 19.92
N ARG A 465 -10.32 -24.72 20.52
CA ARG A 465 -10.14 -26.17 20.62
C ARG A 465 -10.02 -26.63 19.17
N GLY A 466 -8.83 -27.09 18.77
CA GLY A 466 -8.58 -27.63 17.44
C GLY A 466 -9.56 -28.77 17.20
N GLY A 467 -10.64 -28.46 16.47
CA GLY A 467 -11.82 -29.30 16.39
C GLY A 467 -13.07 -28.54 15.95
N GLU A 468 -13.23 -27.25 16.31
CA GLU A 468 -14.49 -26.52 16.08
C GLU A 468 -14.88 -26.37 14.60
N MET A 469 -13.91 -26.13 13.71
CA MET A 469 -14.17 -26.09 12.26
C MET A 469 -14.46 -27.48 11.68
N ALA A 470 -13.82 -28.52 12.21
CA ALA A 470 -14.05 -29.90 11.79
C ALA A 470 -15.39 -30.45 12.33
N GLU A 471 -15.81 -30.01 13.53
CA GLU A 471 -17.14 -30.27 14.09
C GLU A 471 -18.22 -29.49 13.34
N MET A 472 -17.92 -28.27 12.89
CA MET A 472 -18.83 -27.49 12.04
C MET A 472 -18.97 -28.10 10.65
N GLU A 473 -17.88 -28.54 10.02
CA GLU A 473 -17.92 -29.29 8.74
C GLU A 473 -18.64 -30.63 8.89
N LYS A 474 -18.40 -31.34 9.99
CA LYS A 474 -19.13 -32.59 10.29
C LYS A 474 -20.62 -32.32 10.51
N LYS A 475 -20.97 -31.26 11.23
CA LYS A 475 -22.36 -30.83 11.38
C LYS A 475 -23.00 -30.43 10.06
N LEU A 476 -22.30 -29.68 9.20
CA LEU A 476 -22.81 -29.31 7.89
C LEU A 476 -23.01 -30.53 6.99
N ALA A 477 -22.11 -31.52 7.05
CA ALA A 477 -22.27 -32.79 6.34
C ALA A 477 -23.42 -33.64 6.92
N ASP A 478 -23.60 -33.63 8.25
CA ASP A 478 -24.71 -34.28 8.93
C ASP A 478 -26.05 -33.58 8.60
N ASP A 479 -26.04 -32.25 8.47
CA ASP A 479 -27.19 -31.40 8.11
C ASP A 479 -27.57 -31.58 6.63
N GLU A 480 -26.60 -31.65 5.70
CA GLU A 480 -26.83 -32.03 4.29
C GLU A 480 -27.38 -33.46 4.16
N ALA A 481 -26.89 -34.39 4.99
CA ALA A 481 -27.45 -35.74 5.04
C ALA A 481 -28.88 -35.78 5.62
N ALA A 482 -29.20 -34.87 6.55
CA ALA A 482 -30.53 -34.70 7.12
C ALA A 482 -31.51 -34.00 6.17
N GLU A 483 -31.04 -33.08 5.32
CA GLU A 483 -31.83 -32.37 4.30
C GLU A 483 -32.50 -33.34 3.32
N SER A 484 -31.86 -34.49 3.04
CA SER A 484 -32.45 -35.57 2.22
C SER A 484 -33.64 -36.31 2.85
N ARG A 485 -33.99 -36.00 4.12
CA ARG A 485 -35.01 -36.73 4.92
C ARG A 485 -36.11 -35.87 5.51
N GLU A 486 -36.18 -34.58 5.21
CA GLU A 486 -37.26 -33.73 5.72
C GLU A 486 -38.49 -33.74 4.79
N VAL A 487 -39.61 -34.23 5.31
CA VAL A 487 -40.94 -34.02 4.73
C VAL A 487 -41.47 -32.69 5.27
N GLU A 488 -41.86 -31.78 4.38
CA GLU A 488 -42.36 -30.42 4.68
C GLU A 488 -43.27 -30.36 5.92
N ILE A 489 -42.78 -29.76 7.00
CA ILE A 489 -43.61 -29.31 8.11
C ILE A 489 -43.94 -27.84 7.87
N LYS A 490 -45.21 -27.56 7.51
CA LYS A 490 -45.76 -26.19 7.51
C LYS A 490 -45.78 -25.65 8.95
N LEU A 491 -44.96 -24.65 9.23
CA LEU A 491 -44.95 -23.94 10.51
C LEU A 491 -46.24 -23.09 10.67
N PRO A 492 -46.93 -23.13 11.82
CA PRO A 492 -48.03 -22.21 12.09
C PRO A 492 -47.48 -20.85 12.52
N ALA A 493 -48.11 -19.78 12.00
CA ALA A 493 -47.82 -18.42 12.41
C ALA A 493 -48.23 -18.19 13.89
N GLN A 494 -47.26 -18.01 14.77
CA GLN A 494 -47.50 -17.45 16.11
C GLN A 494 -46.66 -16.19 16.30
N SER A 495 -47.37 -15.10 16.61
CA SER A 495 -46.82 -13.79 16.93
C SER A 495 -46.18 -13.80 18.33
N VAL A 496 -44.88 -13.57 18.39
CA VAL A 496 -44.17 -13.38 19.66
C VAL A 496 -44.37 -11.93 20.13
N PRO A 497 -44.82 -11.66 21.37
CA PRO A 497 -44.97 -10.30 21.88
C PRO A 497 -43.60 -9.68 22.20
N LEU A 498 -43.38 -8.44 21.74
CA LEU A 498 -42.21 -7.63 22.09
C LEU A 498 -42.20 -7.28 23.59
N PRO A 499 -41.04 -7.37 24.28
CA PRO A 499 -40.96 -7.02 25.69
C PRO A 499 -41.05 -5.50 25.92
N ARG A 500 -41.82 -5.11 26.94
CA ARG A 500 -42.08 -3.72 27.35
C ARG A 500 -40.79 -3.00 27.80
N LYS A 501 -40.64 -1.75 27.34
CA LYS A 501 -39.62 -0.77 27.73
C LYS A 501 -39.53 -0.65 29.27
N LYS A 502 -38.40 -1.07 29.85
CA LYS A 502 -37.96 -0.59 31.17
C LYS A 502 -37.24 0.75 31.01
N GLN A 503 -37.62 1.69 31.86
CA GLN A 503 -37.14 3.07 31.89
C GLN A 503 -35.62 3.17 32.07
N ASN A 504 -35.07 4.19 31.41
CA ASN A 504 -33.68 4.67 31.47
C ASN A 504 -33.10 4.64 32.89
N LYS A 505 -32.11 3.77 33.09
CA LYS A 505 -31.01 4.02 34.03
C LYS A 505 -29.77 4.31 33.18
N GLY A 506 -29.10 5.42 33.51
CA GLY A 506 -28.04 6.04 32.72
C GLY A 506 -27.03 5.05 32.13
N ILE A 507 -26.80 5.19 30.83
CA ILE A 507 -25.71 4.55 30.11
C ILE A 507 -24.42 5.16 30.68
N LYS A 508 -23.80 4.46 31.64
CA LYS A 508 -22.38 4.66 31.93
C LYS A 508 -21.65 4.33 30.64
N GLY A 509 -20.93 5.31 30.10
CA GLY A 509 -20.25 5.24 28.80
C GLY A 509 -19.51 3.93 28.66
N SER A 510 -19.76 3.22 27.55
CA SER A 510 -18.90 2.12 27.15
C SER A 510 -17.52 2.72 26.91
N THR A 511 -16.58 2.44 27.82
CA THR A 511 -15.17 2.66 27.57
C THR A 511 -14.82 1.92 26.30
N GLN A 512 -14.64 2.67 25.20
CA GLN A 512 -14.05 2.14 23.97
C GLN A 512 -12.74 1.47 24.39
N LYS A 513 -12.66 0.14 24.23
CA LYS A 513 -11.39 -0.56 24.39
C LYS A 513 -10.43 0.05 23.38
N THR A 514 -9.47 0.82 23.88
CA THR A 514 -8.38 1.39 23.10
C THR A 514 -7.66 0.22 22.42
N ILE A 515 -7.80 0.13 21.09
CA ILE A 515 -7.08 -0.85 20.29
C ILE A 515 -5.61 -0.42 20.35
N LYS A 516 -4.76 -1.23 21.01
CA LYS A 516 -3.34 -0.93 21.14
C LYS A 516 -2.70 -0.89 19.75
N THR A 517 -2.10 0.25 19.40
CA THR A 517 -1.34 0.46 18.17
C THR A 517 -0.23 -0.59 18.06
N GLN A 518 -0.16 -1.30 16.92
CA GLN A 518 0.94 -2.22 16.65
C GLN A 518 2.18 -1.43 16.27
N THR A 519 3.17 -1.38 17.17
CA THR A 519 4.49 -0.83 16.88
C THR A 519 5.31 -1.85 16.10
N MET A 520 5.96 -1.43 15.03
CA MET A 520 6.85 -2.27 14.22
C MET A 520 8.28 -2.10 14.75
N GLY A 521 8.92 -3.21 15.11
CA GLY A 521 10.33 -3.26 15.54
C GLY A 521 11.12 -4.31 14.75
N THR A 522 12.31 -4.65 15.25
CA THR A 522 13.16 -5.70 14.70
C THR A 522 13.15 -6.94 15.60
N CYS A 523 13.22 -8.11 14.99
CA CYS A 523 13.28 -9.38 15.71
C CYS A 523 14.64 -9.52 16.41
N GLU A 524 14.63 -9.77 17.71
CA GLU A 524 15.85 -9.95 18.51
C GLU A 524 16.73 -11.14 18.04
N ARG A 525 16.13 -12.14 17.38
CA ARG A 525 16.85 -13.35 16.93
C ARG A 525 17.45 -13.26 15.54
N CYS A 526 16.77 -12.62 14.60
CA CYS A 526 17.19 -12.63 13.20
C CYS A 526 17.22 -11.26 12.54
N GLY A 527 17.00 -10.19 13.30
CA GLY A 527 16.97 -8.82 12.81
C GLY A 527 15.79 -8.48 11.89
N TYR A 528 14.99 -9.46 11.45
CA TYR A 528 13.88 -9.23 10.52
C TYR A 528 12.75 -8.43 11.17
N ILE A 529 12.08 -7.60 10.37
CA ILE A 529 10.97 -6.75 10.83
C ILE A 529 9.81 -7.54 11.45
N SER A 530 9.32 -7.08 12.59
CA SER A 530 8.26 -7.74 13.35
C SER A 530 7.55 -6.78 14.29
N SER A 531 6.24 -6.90 14.44
CA SER A 531 5.49 -6.21 15.50
C SER A 531 5.63 -6.86 16.88
N GLN A 532 6.30 -8.01 16.94
CA GLN A 532 6.59 -8.77 18.16
C GLN A 532 8.11 -8.88 18.36
N LYS A 533 8.57 -9.02 19.61
CA LYS A 533 10.00 -9.21 19.95
C LYS A 533 10.67 -10.32 19.13
N ILE A 534 9.95 -11.41 18.89
CA ILE A 534 10.37 -12.54 18.05
C ILE A 534 9.43 -12.61 16.85
N CYS A 535 9.99 -12.63 15.63
CA CYS A 535 9.17 -12.70 14.42
C CYS A 535 8.45 -14.05 14.29
N LYS A 536 7.38 -14.06 13.49
CA LYS A 536 6.56 -15.26 13.27
C LYS A 536 7.39 -16.42 12.72
N ALA A 537 8.34 -16.17 11.81
CA ALA A 537 9.22 -17.21 11.28
C ALA A 537 10.09 -17.85 12.37
N CYS A 538 10.76 -17.05 13.20
CA CYS A 538 11.57 -17.58 14.32
C CYS A 538 10.72 -18.38 15.32
N THR A 539 9.48 -17.95 15.57
CA THR A 539 8.55 -18.69 16.43
C THR A 539 8.17 -20.04 15.83
N LEU A 540 7.90 -20.07 14.52
CA LEU A 540 7.58 -21.30 13.80
C LEU A 540 8.79 -22.26 13.73
N LEU A 541 9.99 -21.73 13.49
CA LEU A 541 11.24 -22.49 13.47
C LEU A 541 11.57 -23.09 14.84
N GLU A 542 11.35 -22.35 15.91
CA GLU A 542 11.52 -22.89 17.26
C GLU A 542 10.56 -24.05 17.52
N GLY A 543 9.30 -23.95 17.06
CA GLY A 543 8.35 -25.05 17.12
C GLY A 543 8.80 -26.30 16.34
N LEU A 544 9.37 -26.11 15.16
CA LEU A 544 9.92 -27.21 14.35
C LEU A 544 11.14 -27.86 15.01
N ASN A 545 12.08 -27.04 15.49
CA ASN A 545 13.31 -27.52 16.12
C ASN A 545 13.06 -28.25 17.44
N LYS A 546 12.04 -27.84 18.22
CA LYS A 546 11.63 -28.56 19.45
C LYS A 546 11.11 -29.96 19.18
N ASN A 547 10.46 -30.16 18.04
CA ASN A 547 9.86 -31.44 17.67
C ASN A 547 10.79 -32.30 16.79
N ARG A 548 12.01 -31.82 16.49
CA ARG A 548 13.00 -32.61 15.76
C ARG A 548 13.41 -33.81 16.61
N PRO A 549 13.28 -35.05 16.11
CA PRO A 549 13.73 -36.22 16.85
C PRO A 549 15.23 -36.09 17.11
N LYS A 550 15.64 -36.08 18.38
CA LYS A 550 17.05 -36.09 18.78
C LYS A 550 17.63 -37.47 18.52
N THR A 551 18.01 -37.75 17.27
CA THR A 551 18.86 -38.91 16.95
C THR A 551 20.32 -38.51 17.11
N ALA A 552 20.73 -38.22 18.34
CA ALA A 552 22.13 -38.14 18.72
C ALA A 552 22.24 -38.65 20.15
N ILE A 553 22.70 -39.89 20.28
CA ILE A 553 23.31 -40.35 21.53
C ILE A 553 24.60 -39.54 21.63
N GLU A 554 24.65 -38.57 22.54
CA GLU A 554 25.88 -37.85 22.87
C GLU A 554 26.85 -38.85 23.49
N VAL A 555 27.74 -39.42 22.66
CA VAL A 555 29.00 -39.97 23.16
C VAL A 555 29.93 -38.78 23.26
N GLY A 556 30.07 -38.26 24.48
CA GLY A 556 31.00 -37.19 24.76
C GLY A 556 32.43 -37.66 24.50
N VAL A 557 33.09 -37.02 23.54
CA VAL A 557 34.55 -36.99 23.47
C VAL A 557 34.94 -35.54 23.22
N GLY A 558 35.69 -35.01 24.19
CA GLY A 558 36.20 -33.65 24.18
C GLY A 558 37.20 -33.42 23.06
N LEU A 559 37.37 -32.14 22.78
CA LEU A 559 38.36 -31.55 21.89
C LEU A 559 39.76 -32.12 22.13
N GLU A 560 40.30 -32.81 21.13
CA GLU A 560 41.71 -32.87 20.70
C GLU A 560 41.81 -34.03 19.69
N ASP A 561 42.27 -33.75 18.46
CA ASP A 561 42.85 -34.67 17.45
C ASP A 561 42.35 -34.42 16.01
N GLU A 562 42.75 -33.29 15.41
CA GLU A 562 42.66 -33.08 13.95
C GLU A 562 43.84 -33.70 13.14
N GLU A 563 44.83 -34.35 13.77
CA GLU A 563 45.98 -34.90 13.03
C GLU A 563 45.97 -36.43 12.78
N SER A 564 45.07 -37.20 13.40
CA SER A 564 45.11 -38.68 13.33
C SER A 564 44.38 -39.28 12.11
N SER A 565 43.52 -38.52 11.44
CA SER A 565 42.71 -39.04 10.32
C SER A 565 43.51 -39.23 9.02
N SER A 566 44.67 -38.56 8.87
CA SER A 566 45.51 -38.68 7.67
C SER A 566 46.39 -39.95 7.66
N THR A 567 46.68 -40.52 8.83
CA THR A 567 47.52 -41.73 8.97
C THR A 567 46.73 -43.03 8.83
N LEU A 568 45.44 -43.04 9.22
CA LEU A 568 44.55 -44.20 9.09
C LEU A 568 44.18 -44.52 7.63
N MET A 569 43.92 -43.51 6.79
CA MET A 569 43.67 -43.73 5.36
C MET A 569 44.88 -44.37 4.65
N ARG A 570 46.10 -43.98 5.04
CA ARG A 570 47.35 -44.51 4.45
C ARG A 570 47.66 -45.93 4.87
N GLN A 571 47.14 -46.39 6.02
CA GLN A 571 47.28 -47.78 6.46
C GLN A 571 46.24 -48.70 5.81
N MET A 572 45.03 -48.22 5.53
CA MET A 572 44.00 -49.01 4.85
C MET A 572 44.35 -49.30 3.38
N GLU A 573 45.00 -48.35 2.70
CA GLU A 573 45.42 -48.51 1.29
C GLU A 573 46.52 -49.59 1.11
N ARG A 574 47.32 -49.86 2.16
CA ARG A 574 48.35 -50.93 2.14
C ARG A 574 47.77 -52.33 2.34
N VAL A 575 46.59 -52.47 2.92
CA VAL A 575 45.97 -53.78 3.19
C VAL A 575 45.21 -54.31 1.96
N GLN A 576 44.77 -53.44 1.06
CA GLN A 576 44.02 -53.83 -0.15
C GLN A 576 44.86 -54.27 -1.34
N LEU A 577 46.20 -54.16 -1.30
CA LEU A 577 47.09 -54.54 -2.42
C LEU A 577 47.94 -55.79 -2.12
N GLY A 578 47.65 -56.54 -1.07
CA GLY A 578 48.43 -57.71 -0.64
C GLY A 578 47.65 -59.00 -0.41
N GLY A 579 46.46 -59.15 -0.99
CA GLY A 579 45.62 -60.36 -0.89
C GLY A 579 45.48 -61.08 -2.22
#